data_AF-Q1QI67-F1
#
_entry.id   AF-Q1QI67-F1
#
_cell.length_a   1.000
_cell.length_b   1.000
_cell.length_c   1.000
_cell.angle_alpha   90.00
_cell.angle_beta   90.00
_cell.angle_gamma   90.00
#
_symmetry.space_group_name_H-M   'P 1'
#
loop_
_entity.id
_entity.type
_entity.pdbx_description
1 polymer ?
#
loop_
_entity_poly.entity_id
_entity_poly.type
_entity_poly.pdbx_seq_one_letter_code
_entity_poly.pdbx_strand_id
1 'polypeptide(L)'
;MSEIRENQSEAMSTASLDEAADLLRELAGNRRADESMKAVLRRVRRRLADWKPSRVRDIWYRDPRVKLRAGEIEQLRSLVDRKAETKAAVDELAELRNRISRLETLLERSDPTFHREAIDTLRSQRRALG
;
A
#
# COMPACT_ATOMS: atom_id res chain seq x y z
N MET A 1 37.18 -3.68 23.82
CA MET A 1 36.98 -3.40 22.37
C MET A 1 35.98 -4.36 21.73
N SER A 2 35.82 -5.61 22.20
CA SER A 2 34.92 -6.61 21.60
C SER A 2 33.45 -6.46 22.00
N GLU A 3 33.14 -6.15 23.27
CA GLU A 3 31.77 -6.05 23.78
C GLU A 3 30.95 -4.89 23.15
N ILE A 4 31.59 -3.75 22.88
CA ILE A 4 30.92 -2.59 22.28
C ILE A 4 30.44 -2.91 20.86
N ARG A 5 31.21 -3.71 20.11
CA ARG A 5 30.85 -4.11 18.74
C ARG A 5 29.70 -5.11 18.72
N GLU A 6 29.66 -6.01 19.71
CA GLU A 6 28.59 -7.00 19.85
C GLU A 6 27.25 -6.32 20.18
N ASN A 7 27.23 -5.43 21.18
CA ASN A 7 26.05 -4.63 21.52
C ASN A 7 25.54 -3.79 20.34
N GLN A 8 26.45 -3.19 19.55
CA GLN A 8 26.07 -2.45 18.35
C GLN A 8 25.44 -3.34 17.28
N SER A 9 25.96 -4.55 17.09
CA SER A 9 25.42 -5.50 16.11
C SER A 9 24.03 -6.03 16.49
N GLU A 10 23.80 -6.27 17.79
CA GLU A 10 22.49 -6.69 18.29
C GLU A 10 21.45 -5.57 18.16
N ALA A 11 21.81 -4.34 18.54
CA ALA A 11 20.94 -3.17 18.39
C ALA A 11 20.57 -2.88 16.92
N MET A 12 21.51 -3.06 15.99
CA MET A 12 21.22 -2.95 14.55
C MET A 12 20.29 -4.07 14.05
N SER A 13 20.47 -5.29 14.56
CA SER A 13 19.60 -6.42 14.23
C SER A 13 18.17 -6.24 14.72
N THR A 14 17.98 -5.70 15.93
CA THR A 14 16.65 -5.42 16.47
C THR A 14 15.95 -4.28 15.71
N ALA A 15 16.66 -3.18 15.43
CA ALA A 15 16.12 -2.07 14.64
C ALA A 15 15.69 -2.52 13.23
N SER A 16 16.49 -3.38 12.60
CA SER A 16 16.17 -3.97 11.29
C SER A 16 14.90 -4.84 11.34
N LEU A 17 14.75 -5.63 12.42
CA LEU A 17 13.57 -6.47 12.63
C LEU A 17 12.31 -5.63 12.90
N ASP A 18 12.45 -4.55 13.66
CA ASP A 18 11.38 -3.60 13.91
C ASP A 18 10.90 -2.94 12.62
N GLU A 19 11.83 -2.46 11.81
CA GLU A 19 11.53 -1.89 10.50
C GLU A 19 10.79 -2.90 9.61
N ALA A 20 11.29 -4.13 9.51
CA ALA A 20 10.64 -5.17 8.71
C ALA A 20 9.23 -5.48 9.20
N ALA A 21 9.01 -5.53 10.52
CA ALA A 21 7.69 -5.75 11.10
C ALA A 21 6.72 -4.60 10.79
N ASP A 22 7.21 -3.36 10.83
CA ASP A 22 6.40 -2.17 10.55
C ASP A 22 6.06 -2.05 9.07
N LEU A 23 7.01 -2.33 8.17
CA LEU A 23 6.74 -2.43 6.72
C LEU A 23 5.70 -3.51 6.39
N LEU A 24 5.73 -4.66 7.08
CA LEU A 24 4.70 -5.70 6.89
C LEU A 24 3.30 -5.20 7.32
N ARG A 25 3.21 -4.44 8.41
CA ARG A 25 1.94 -3.86 8.88
C ARG A 25 1.44 -2.77 7.93
N GLU A 26 2.34 -1.93 7.44
CA GLU A 26 2.02 -0.93 6.44
C GLU A 26 1.51 -1.60 5.16
N LEU A 27 2.17 -2.65 4.69
CA LEU A 27 1.73 -3.43 3.54
C LEU A 27 0.34 -4.04 3.78
N ALA A 28 0.10 -4.59 4.97
CA ALA A 28 -1.19 -5.16 5.39
C ALA A 28 -2.33 -4.13 5.35
N GLY A 29 -2.04 -2.88 5.70
CA GLY A 29 -3.02 -1.81 5.86
C GLY A 29 -4.03 -2.10 6.98
N ASN A 30 -5.16 -1.40 6.95
CA ASN A 30 -6.21 -1.60 7.95
C ASN A 30 -6.80 -3.01 7.86
N ARG A 31 -6.86 -3.68 9.00
CA ARG A 31 -7.59 -4.93 9.18
C ARG A 31 -9.09 -4.65 9.05
N ARG A 32 -9.80 -5.49 8.31
CA ARG A 32 -11.29 -5.43 8.28
C ARG A 32 -11.86 -5.99 9.59
N ALA A 33 -13.00 -5.47 10.04
CA ALA A 33 -13.60 -5.86 11.31
C ALA A 33 -13.89 -7.37 11.42
N ASP A 34 -14.25 -8.01 10.32
CA ASP A 34 -14.55 -9.43 10.18
C ASP A 34 -13.34 -10.31 9.84
N GLU A 35 -12.18 -9.71 9.59
CA GLU A 35 -11.01 -10.44 9.11
C GLU A 35 -10.21 -11.02 10.27
N SER A 36 -9.84 -12.30 10.20
CA SER A 36 -8.93 -12.91 11.18
C SER A 36 -7.46 -12.52 10.94
N MET A 37 -6.62 -12.57 11.97
CA MET A 37 -5.17 -12.34 11.81
C MET A 37 -4.54 -13.32 10.81
N LYS A 38 -5.01 -14.57 10.76
CA LYS A 38 -4.58 -15.55 9.76
C LYS A 38 -4.89 -15.09 8.33
N ALA A 39 -6.04 -14.46 8.11
CA ALA A 39 -6.40 -13.90 6.82
C ALA A 39 -5.53 -12.69 6.44
N VAL A 40 -5.23 -11.80 7.40
CA VAL A 40 -4.29 -10.68 7.20
C VAL A 40 -2.91 -11.19 6.76
N LEU A 41 -2.33 -12.13 7.52
CA LEU A 41 -1.01 -12.71 7.19
C LEU A 41 -1.03 -13.42 5.83
N ARG A 42 -2.12 -14.12 5.49
CA ARG A 42 -2.28 -14.75 4.18
C ARG A 42 -2.33 -13.72 3.05
N ARG A 43 -3.03 -12.60 3.24
CA ARG A 43 -3.10 -11.50 2.27
C ARG A 43 -1.74 -10.84 2.06
N VAL A 44 -1.03 -10.54 3.15
CA VAL A 44 0.33 -9.99 3.11
C VAL A 44 1.27 -10.94 2.38
N ARG A 45 1.25 -12.23 2.73
CA ARG A 45 2.07 -13.25 2.06
C ARG A 45 1.81 -13.32 0.56
N ARG A 46 0.56 -13.17 0.08
CA ARG A 46 0.26 -13.20 -1.37
C ARG A 46 0.99 -12.10 -2.15
N ARG A 47 1.44 -11.03 -1.48
CA ARG A 47 2.26 -9.96 -2.08
C ARG A 47 3.76 -10.26 -2.02
N LEU A 48 4.15 -11.24 -1.22
CA LEU A 48 5.52 -11.69 -0.98
C LEU A 48 5.69 -13.09 -1.60
N ALA A 49 5.93 -13.14 -2.91
CA ALA A 49 5.87 -14.37 -3.71
C ALA A 49 6.65 -15.54 -3.08
N ASP A 50 7.87 -15.30 -2.60
CA ASP A 50 8.79 -16.36 -2.16
C ASP A 50 8.86 -16.54 -0.64
N TRP A 51 8.02 -15.82 0.12
CA TRP A 51 8.07 -15.87 1.57
C TRP A 51 7.27 -17.06 2.13
N LYS A 52 7.94 -17.83 3.01
CA LYS A 52 7.29 -18.89 3.77
C LYS A 52 6.28 -18.28 4.76
N PRO A 53 5.11 -18.92 5.01
CA PRO A 53 4.14 -18.44 5.99
C PRO A 53 4.69 -18.27 7.41
N SER A 54 5.63 -19.12 7.82
CA SER A 54 6.33 -18.97 9.11
C SER A 54 7.15 -17.69 9.11
N ARG A 55 7.96 -17.46 8.08
CA ARG A 55 8.82 -16.27 7.95
C ARG A 55 8.05 -14.96 8.12
N VAL A 56 6.92 -14.81 7.44
CA VAL A 56 6.05 -13.63 7.55
C VAL A 56 5.55 -13.47 8.99
N ARG A 57 5.14 -14.56 9.63
CA ARG A 57 4.64 -14.55 11.01
C ARG A 57 5.74 -14.20 12.01
N ASP A 58 6.90 -14.80 11.87
CA ASP A 58 8.00 -14.63 12.81
C ASP A 58 8.52 -13.18 12.77
N ILE A 59 8.63 -12.59 11.57
CA ILE A 59 8.96 -11.16 11.41
C ILE A 59 7.82 -10.26 11.92
N TRP A 60 6.56 -10.60 11.62
CA TRP A 60 5.39 -9.82 12.09
C TRP A 60 5.34 -9.66 13.62
N TYR A 61 5.71 -10.72 14.36
CA TYR A 61 5.75 -10.72 15.82
C TYR A 61 7.13 -10.36 16.39
N ARG A 62 8.09 -9.95 15.55
CA ARG A 62 9.45 -9.60 15.98
C ARG A 62 10.12 -10.72 16.77
N ASP A 63 10.03 -11.96 16.28
CA ASP A 63 10.73 -13.07 16.93
C ASP A 63 12.24 -12.76 16.98
N PRO A 64 12.85 -12.61 18.19
CA PRO A 64 14.25 -12.21 18.32
C PRO A 64 15.23 -13.25 17.78
N ARG A 65 14.76 -14.48 17.53
CA ARG A 65 15.58 -15.56 16.93
C ARG A 65 15.70 -15.40 15.42
N VAL A 66 14.88 -14.55 14.81
CA VAL A 66 14.88 -14.33 13.36
C VAL A 66 15.96 -13.33 12.98
N LYS A 67 16.94 -13.82 12.23
CA LYS A 67 17.87 -12.97 11.48
C LYS A 67 17.29 -12.67 10.10
N LEU A 68 17.19 -11.39 9.73
CA LEU A 68 16.77 -10.96 8.40
C LEU A 68 17.82 -11.33 7.35
N ARG A 69 17.35 -11.75 6.17
CA ARG A 69 18.21 -12.06 5.03
C ARG A 69 18.52 -10.76 4.27
N ALA A 70 19.66 -10.75 3.60
CA ALA A 70 20.01 -9.66 2.69
C ALA A 70 18.88 -9.46 1.66
N GLY A 71 18.40 -8.23 1.54
CA GLY A 71 17.35 -7.84 0.58
C GLY A 71 15.91 -8.01 1.04
N GLU A 72 15.63 -8.66 2.19
CA GLU A 72 14.23 -8.77 2.68
C GLU A 72 13.63 -7.40 3.02
N ILE A 73 14.39 -6.52 3.68
CA ILE A 73 13.94 -5.15 3.98
C ILE A 73 13.74 -4.35 2.70
N GLU A 74 14.69 -4.42 1.77
CA GLU A 74 14.60 -3.69 0.51
C GLU A 74 13.40 -4.13 -0.33
N GLN A 75 13.11 -5.43 -0.36
CA GLN A 75 11.90 -5.96 -0.96
C GLN A 75 10.65 -5.38 -0.29
N LEU A 76 10.60 -5.34 1.04
CA LEU A 76 9.46 -4.79 1.78
C LEU A 76 9.26 -3.30 1.49
N ARG A 77 10.33 -2.50 1.51
CA ARG A 77 10.31 -1.07 1.16
C ARG A 77 9.74 -0.87 -0.25
N SER A 78 10.29 -1.57 -1.24
CA SER A 78 9.82 -1.46 -2.63
C SER A 78 8.33 -1.79 -2.82
N LEU A 79 7.79 -2.71 -2.01
CA LEU A 79 6.37 -3.09 -2.07
C LEU A 79 5.47 -2.06 -1.39
N VAL A 80 5.95 -1.44 -0.32
CA VAL A 80 5.27 -0.34 0.36
C VAL A 80 5.24 0.89 -0.55
N ASP A 81 6.38 1.24 -1.16
CA ASP A 81 6.48 2.39 -2.07
C ASP A 81 5.53 2.25 -3.27
N ARG A 82 5.53 1.09 -3.94
CA ARG A 82 4.58 0.80 -5.03
C ARG A 82 3.12 0.91 -4.60
N LYS A 83 2.80 0.50 -3.37
CA LYS A 83 1.44 0.62 -2.82
C LYS A 83 1.09 2.10 -2.59
N ALA A 84 2.03 2.89 -2.09
CA ALA A 84 1.85 4.33 -1.89
C ALA A 84 1.68 5.06 -3.23
N GLU A 85 2.51 4.77 -4.23
CA GLU A 85 2.40 5.30 -5.61
C GLU A 85 1.04 4.98 -6.23
N THR A 86 0.61 3.72 -6.13
CA THR A 86 -0.70 3.30 -6.65
C THR A 86 -1.84 4.06 -5.98
N LYS A 87 -1.75 4.28 -4.65
CA LYS A 87 -2.75 5.04 -3.91
C LYS A 87 -2.74 6.51 -4.36
N ALA A 88 -1.58 7.15 -4.47
CA ALA A 88 -1.44 8.52 -4.92
C ALA A 88 -2.05 8.73 -6.31
N ALA A 89 -1.80 7.81 -7.25
CA ALA A 89 -2.38 7.86 -8.58
C ALA A 89 -3.92 7.75 -8.57
N VAL A 90 -4.49 6.92 -7.67
CA VAL A 90 -5.94 6.81 -7.49
C VAL A 90 -6.52 8.10 -6.91
N ASP A 91 -5.85 8.68 -5.92
CA ASP A 91 -6.29 9.91 -5.26
C ASP A 91 -6.23 11.11 -6.23
N GLU A 92 -5.16 11.24 -7.01
CA GLU A 92 -5.01 12.27 -8.05
C GLU A 92 -6.11 12.15 -9.12
N LEU A 93 -6.39 10.93 -9.58
CA LEU A 93 -7.46 10.69 -10.54
C LEU A 93 -8.85 11.03 -9.97
N ALA A 94 -9.07 10.80 -8.67
CA ALA A 94 -10.30 11.24 -8.00
C ALA A 94 -10.40 12.76 -7.91
N GLU A 95 -9.29 13.45 -7.59
CA GLU A 95 -9.21 14.91 -7.57
C GLU A 95 -9.51 15.52 -8.95
N LEU A 96 -8.87 15.02 -10.01
CA LEU A 96 -9.08 15.48 -11.37
C LEU A 96 -10.54 15.29 -11.81
N ARG A 97 -11.16 14.16 -11.48
CA ARG A 97 -12.60 13.93 -11.73
C ARG A 97 -13.48 14.94 -11.01
N ASN A 98 -13.18 15.24 -9.75
CA ASN A 98 -13.91 16.26 -8.99
C ASN A 98 -13.72 17.65 -9.60
N ARG A 99 -12.51 17.99 -10.05
CA ARG A 99 -12.24 19.26 -10.70
C ARG A 99 -13.00 19.41 -12.01
N ILE A 100 -13.00 18.38 -12.86
CA ILE A 100 -13.77 18.34 -14.11
C ILE A 100 -15.25 18.55 -13.83
N SER A 101 -15.84 17.79 -12.88
CA SER A 101 -17.26 17.92 -12.52
C SER A 101 -17.65 19.35 -12.08
N ARG A 102 -16.77 20.01 -11.31
CA ARG A 102 -16.97 21.41 -10.91
C ARG A 102 -16.94 22.35 -12.12
N LEU A 103 -15.98 22.17 -13.03
CA LEU A 103 -15.87 22.99 -14.24
C LEU A 103 -17.08 22.81 -15.17
N GLU A 104 -17.55 21.57 -15.35
CA GLU A 104 -18.75 21.27 -16.14
C GLU A 104 -20.00 21.92 -15.56
N THR A 105 -20.12 21.95 -14.22
CA THR A 105 -21.23 22.62 -13.54
C THR A 105 -21.17 24.14 -13.69
N LEU A 106 -19.97 24.72 -13.74
CA LEU A 106 -19.82 26.15 -14.02
C LEU A 106 -20.16 26.46 -15.48
N LEU A 107 -19.69 25.63 -16.42
CA LEU A 107 -19.97 25.76 -17.85
C LEU A 107 -21.46 25.66 -18.15
N GLU A 108 -22.16 24.69 -17.58
CA GLU A 108 -23.62 24.55 -17.73
C GLU A 108 -24.39 25.80 -17.26
N ARG A 109 -23.87 26.52 -16.27
CA ARG A 109 -24.46 27.76 -15.78
C ARG A 109 -24.15 28.97 -16.65
N SER A 110 -22.98 29.00 -17.29
CA SER A 110 -22.50 30.16 -18.06
C SER A 110 -22.72 30.06 -19.56
N ASP A 111 -22.82 28.84 -20.09
CA ASP A 111 -22.89 28.53 -21.52
C ASP A 111 -24.17 27.75 -21.83
N PRO A 112 -25.18 28.39 -22.45
CA PRO A 112 -26.43 27.76 -22.86
C PRO A 112 -26.27 26.63 -23.89
N THR A 113 -25.12 26.55 -24.57
CA THR A 113 -24.82 25.53 -25.58
C THR A 113 -24.01 24.35 -25.03
N PHE A 114 -23.70 24.35 -23.73
CA PHE A 114 -22.96 23.26 -23.11
C PHE A 114 -23.81 21.99 -22.97
N HIS A 115 -23.49 20.97 -23.76
CA HIS A 115 -24.24 19.70 -23.83
C HIS A 115 -23.79 18.67 -22.76
N ARG A 116 -24.01 18.99 -21.48
CA ARG A 116 -23.63 18.11 -20.35
C ARG A 116 -24.19 16.69 -20.48
N GLU A 117 -25.46 16.56 -20.85
CA GLU A 117 -26.15 15.26 -20.97
C GLU A 117 -25.50 14.33 -22.00
N ALA A 118 -25.02 14.88 -23.12
CA ALA A 118 -24.32 14.11 -24.15
C ALA A 118 -22.96 13.59 -23.63
N ILE A 119 -22.23 14.42 -22.90
CA ILE A 119 -20.94 14.05 -22.28
C ILE A 119 -21.15 12.93 -21.24
N ASP A 120 -22.18 13.04 -20.41
CA ASP A 120 -22.49 12.05 -19.38
C ASP A 120 -22.93 10.70 -20.00
N THR A 121 -23.66 10.75 -21.12
CA THR A 121 -24.03 9.57 -21.92
C THR A 121 -22.80 8.86 -22.50
N LEU A 122 -21.84 9.61 -23.05
CA LEU A 122 -20.59 9.03 -23.56
C LEU A 122 -19.74 8.42 -22.44
N ARG A 123 -19.74 9.03 -21.25
CA ARG A 123 -19.03 8.51 -20.08
C ARG A 123 -19.63 7.22 -19.56
N SER A 124 -20.96 7.12 -19.52
CA SER A 124 -21.64 5.89 -19.08
C SER A 124 -21.40 4.74 -20.06
N GLN A 125 -21.43 5.01 -21.37
CA GLN A 125 -21.08 4.04 -22.40
C GLN A 125 -19.64 3.55 -22.27
N ARG A 126 -18.67 4.47 -22.07
CA ARG A 126 -17.27 4.08 -21.87
C ARG A 126 -17.08 3.20 -20.62
N ARG A 127 -17.75 3.50 -19.51
CA ARG A 127 -17.72 2.67 -18.28
C ARG A 127 -18.41 1.31 -18.44
N ALA A 128 -19.33 1.18 -19.37
CA ALA A 128 -19.95 -0.10 -19.70
C ALA A 128 -19.03 -0.99 -20.55
N LEU A 129 -18.07 -0.38 -21.25
CA LEU A 129 -17.11 -1.05 -22.13
C LEU A 129 -15.76 -1.35 -21.44
N GLY A 130 -15.52 -0.85 -20.21
CA GLY A 130 -14.33 -1.10 -19.39
C GLY A 130 -14.13 -0.06 -18.29
#